data_AF-A0A803QKB4-F1
#
_entry.id   AF-A0A803QKB4-F1
#
_cell.length_a   1.000
_cell.length_b   1.000
_cell.length_c   1.000
_cell.angle_alpha   90.00
_cell.angle_beta   90.00
_cell.angle_gamma   90.00
#
_symmetry.space_group_name_H-M   'P 1'
#
loop_
_entity.id
_entity.type
_entity.pdbx_description
1 polymer ?
#
loop_
_entity_poly.entity_id
_entity_poly.type
_entity_poly.pdbx_seq_one_letter_code
_entity_poly.pdbx_strand_id
1 'polypeptide(L)'
;MGYLQEARENHVKKKVEEALRSKMKQKALKECDDYALKYAECATGRTLSVVWQCRKEAKELNACLHQYTNDAVLEEMKREYMVQEDAKATSKVSSG
;
A
#
# COMPACT_ATOMS: atom_id res chain seq x y z
N MET A 1 -2.73 -33.05 -4.33
CA MET A 1 -2.72 -31.57 -4.30
C MET A 1 -2.16 -31.16 -2.95
N GLY A 2 -0.87 -30.78 -2.92
CA GLY A 2 -0.07 -30.77 -1.69
C GLY A 2 -0.15 -29.45 -0.91
N TYR A 3 -0.41 -29.55 0.39
CA TYR A 3 -0.40 -28.44 1.36
C TYR A 3 0.86 -27.55 1.29
N LEU A 4 2.01 -28.11 0.86
CA LEU A 4 3.27 -27.38 0.66
C LEU A 4 3.24 -26.42 -0.54
N GLN A 5 2.47 -26.74 -1.58
CA GLN A 5 2.30 -25.90 -2.76
C GLN A 5 1.47 -24.65 -2.40
N GLU A 6 0.35 -24.87 -1.72
CA GLU A 6 -0.57 -23.81 -1.29
C GLU A 6 0.05 -22.87 -0.25
N ALA A 7 0.83 -23.41 0.69
CA ALA A 7 1.59 -22.59 1.64
C ALA A 7 2.65 -21.71 0.95
N ARG A 8 3.34 -22.24 -0.06
CA ARG A 8 4.33 -21.50 -0.86
C ARG A 8 3.65 -20.41 -1.68
N GLU A 9 2.54 -20.71 -2.35
CA GLU A 9 1.76 -19.74 -3.13
C GLU A 9 1.21 -18.62 -2.25
N ASN A 10 0.64 -18.94 -1.08
CA ASN A 10 0.16 -17.95 -0.13
C ASN A 10 1.29 -17.07 0.42
N HIS A 11 2.47 -17.64 0.68
CA HIS A 11 3.62 -16.88 1.13
C HIS A 11 4.16 -15.93 0.05
N VAL A 12 4.15 -16.34 -1.22
CA VAL A 12 4.51 -15.47 -2.35
C VAL A 12 3.50 -14.33 -2.50
N LYS A 13 2.19 -14.62 -2.44
CA LYS A 13 1.13 -13.61 -2.46
C LYS A 13 1.31 -12.56 -1.36
N LYS A 14 1.59 -12.99 -0.13
CA LYS A 14 1.87 -12.08 1.00
C LYS A 14 3.10 -11.19 0.77
N LYS A 15 4.21 -11.75 0.27
CA LYS A 15 5.41 -10.95 -0.01
C LYS A 15 5.18 -9.92 -1.12
N VAL A 16 4.46 -10.29 -2.17
CA VAL A 16 4.08 -9.38 -3.25
C VAL A 16 3.14 -8.30 -2.73
N GLU A 17 2.17 -8.65 -1.88
CA GLU A 17 1.30 -7.68 -1.19
C GLU A 17 2.08 -6.71 -0.33
N GLU A 18 3.01 -7.17 0.50
CA GLU A 18 3.81 -6.28 1.35
C GLU A 18 4.66 -5.32 0.49
N ALA A 19 5.26 -5.81 -0.59
CA ALA A 19 6.01 -4.99 -1.53
C ALA A 19 5.12 -3.97 -2.26
N LEU A 20 3.92 -4.38 -2.71
CA LEU A 20 2.93 -3.49 -3.32
C LEU A 20 2.44 -2.44 -2.32
N ARG A 21 2.12 -2.86 -1.10
CA ARG A 21 1.62 -1.98 -0.04
C ARG A 21 2.66 -0.94 0.36
N SER A 22 3.95 -1.29 0.34
CA SER A 22 5.05 -0.34 0.54
C SER A 22 5.10 0.73 -0.56
N LYS A 23 5.04 0.32 -1.83
CA LYS A 23 4.99 1.25 -2.98
C LYS A 23 3.72 2.11 -2.96
N MET A 24 2.57 1.52 -2.64
CA MET A 24 1.29 2.22 -2.53
C MET A 24 1.32 3.24 -1.41
N LYS A 25 1.88 2.91 -0.24
CA LYS A 25 2.08 3.87 0.85
C LYS A 25 2.92 5.07 0.44
N GLN A 26 3.99 4.85 -0.32
CA GLN A 26 4.82 5.97 -0.81
C GLN A 26 4.03 6.89 -1.75
N LYS A 27 3.20 6.32 -2.63
CA LYS A 27 2.34 7.11 -3.52
C LYS A 27 1.25 7.84 -2.72
N ALA A 28 0.60 7.16 -1.78
CA ALA A 28 -0.41 7.73 -0.90
C ALA A 28 0.14 8.88 -0.06
N LEU A 29 1.38 8.76 0.45
CA LEU A 29 2.02 9.83 1.21
C LEU A 29 2.25 11.09 0.35
N LYS A 30 2.58 10.94 -0.93
CA LYS A 30 2.72 12.08 -1.85
C LYS A 30 1.39 12.76 -2.15
N GLU A 31 0.33 11.98 -2.36
CA GLU A 31 -1.00 12.55 -2.63
C GLU A 31 -1.62 13.18 -1.37
N CYS A 32 -1.35 12.60 -0.21
CA CYS A 32 -1.84 13.08 1.08
C CYS A 32 -0.85 14.04 1.79
N ASP A 33 0.14 14.58 1.07
CA ASP A 33 1.22 15.41 1.64
C ASP A 33 0.65 16.65 2.35
N ASP A 34 -0.36 17.30 1.76
CA ASP A 34 -1.11 18.41 2.37
C ASP A 34 -1.70 18.07 3.76
N TYR A 35 -2.23 16.86 3.92
CA TYR A 35 -2.78 16.41 5.21
C TYR A 35 -1.65 16.03 6.18
N ALA A 36 -0.56 15.48 5.66
CA ALA A 36 0.61 15.13 6.46
C ALA A 36 1.30 16.39 7.01
N LEU A 37 1.38 17.46 6.21
CA LEU A 37 1.88 18.77 6.62
C LEU A 37 1.03 19.37 7.75
N LYS A 38 -0.30 19.40 7.60
CA LYS A 38 -1.20 19.89 8.66
C LYS A 38 -1.04 19.11 9.97
N TYR A 39 -0.93 17.79 9.87
CA TYR A 39 -0.67 16.95 11.03
C TYR A 39 0.71 17.23 11.65
N ALA A 40 1.75 17.41 10.83
CA ALA A 40 3.10 17.73 11.27
C ALA A 40 3.17 19.10 11.94
N GLU A 41 2.49 20.11 11.40
CA GLU A 41 2.36 21.43 12.02
C GLU A 41 1.67 21.34 13.38
N CYS A 42 0.60 20.54 13.50
CA CYS A 42 -0.03 20.32 14.80
C CYS A 42 0.85 19.51 15.77
N ALA A 43 1.59 18.53 15.28
CA ALA A 43 2.50 17.72 16.09
C ALA A 43 3.75 18.49 16.53
N THR A 44 4.10 19.57 15.84
CA THR A 44 5.26 20.39 16.14
C THR A 44 5.13 20.98 17.55
N GLY A 45 6.05 20.61 18.44
CA GLY A 45 6.05 21.07 19.84
C GLY A 45 5.10 20.32 20.78
N ARG A 46 4.43 19.24 20.32
CA ARG A 46 3.52 18.42 21.14
C ARG A 46 3.99 16.97 21.14
N THR A 47 4.61 16.51 22.22
CA THR A 47 5.09 15.12 22.36
C THR A 47 4.08 14.18 23.02
N LEU A 48 3.31 14.67 24.00
CA LEU A 48 2.37 13.83 24.76
C LEU A 48 0.89 14.16 24.46
N SER A 49 0.58 15.41 24.15
CA SER A 49 -0.79 15.86 23.88
C SER A 49 -1.23 15.73 22.41
N VAL A 50 -0.33 15.31 21.52
CA VAL A 50 -0.58 15.25 20.07
C VAL A 50 -1.74 14.33 19.69
N VAL A 51 -1.88 13.20 20.39
CA VAL A 51 -2.92 12.19 20.10
C VAL A 51 -4.32 12.73 20.37
N TRP A 52 -4.45 13.73 21.25
CA TRP A 52 -5.73 14.32 21.62
C TRP A 52 -5.98 15.61 20.85
N GLN A 53 -4.99 16.50 20.80
CA GLN A 53 -5.13 17.81 20.14
C GLN A 53 -5.12 17.72 18.62
N CYS A 54 -4.28 16.85 18.05
CA CYS A 54 -4.16 16.68 16.60
C CYS A 54 -4.97 15.48 16.11
N ARG A 55 -5.92 14.99 16.91
CA ARG A 55 -6.76 13.82 16.59
C ARG A 55 -7.56 14.03 15.30
N LYS A 56 -7.96 15.28 15.04
CA LYS A 56 -8.73 15.65 13.85
C LYS A 56 -7.85 15.56 12.60
N GLU A 57 -6.70 16.25 12.57
CA GLU A 57 -5.74 16.17 11.48
C GLU A 57 -5.25 14.73 11.25
N ALA A 58 -5.00 13.98 12.33
CA ALA A 58 -4.63 12.56 12.26
C ALA A 58 -5.72 11.70 11.61
N LYS A 59 -7.00 12.01 11.85
CA LYS A 59 -8.13 11.33 11.21
C LYS A 59 -8.22 11.66 9.73
N GLU A 60 -8.04 12.92 9.35
CA GLU A 60 -8.07 13.34 7.94
C GLU A 60 -6.92 12.70 7.15
N LEU A 61 -5.71 12.70 7.70
CA LEU A 61 -4.56 12.02 7.12
C LEU A 61 -4.81 10.51 6.98
N ASN A 62 -5.32 9.86 8.03
CA ASN A 62 -5.66 8.43 7.94
C ASN A 62 -6.77 8.15 6.93
N ALA A 63 -7.79 9.00 6.83
CA ALA A 63 -8.86 8.85 5.86
C ALA A 63 -8.34 8.97 4.41
N CYS A 64 -7.42 9.91 4.16
CA CYS A 64 -6.76 10.04 2.86
C CYS A 64 -5.91 8.79 2.57
N LEU A 65 -5.02 8.39 3.48
CA LEU A 65 -4.19 7.20 3.32
C LEU A 65 -5.03 5.94 3.09
N HIS A 66 -6.15 5.79 3.80
CA HIS A 66 -7.04 4.63 3.69
C HIS A 66 -7.70 4.52 2.31
N GLN A 67 -7.90 5.62 1.57
CA GLN A 67 -8.40 5.55 0.20
C GLN A 67 -7.40 4.86 -0.73
N TYR A 68 -6.10 5.10 -0.52
CA TYR A 68 -5.04 4.52 -1.32
C TYR A 68 -4.53 3.19 -0.78
N THR A 69 -4.71 2.89 0.51
CA THR A 69 -4.31 1.62 1.14
C THR A 69 -5.50 0.71 1.46
N ASN A 70 -6.56 0.79 0.66
CA ASN A 70 -7.73 -0.08 0.81
C ASN A 70 -7.46 -1.45 0.18
N ASP A 71 -8.04 -2.51 0.75
CA ASP A 71 -8.00 -3.89 0.23
C ASP A 71 -8.51 -3.96 -1.21
N ALA A 72 -9.50 -3.14 -1.57
CA ALA A 72 -10.01 -3.05 -2.94
C ALA A 72 -8.95 -2.60 -3.97
N VAL A 73 -8.11 -1.62 -3.61
CA VAL A 73 -7.04 -1.13 -4.49
C VAL A 73 -5.90 -2.14 -4.55
N LEU A 74 -5.65 -2.84 -3.44
CA LEU A 74 -4.65 -3.91 -3.39
C LEU A 74 -5.05 -5.10 -4.29
N GLU A 75 -6.33 -5.48 -4.27
CA GLU A 75 -6.91 -6.52 -5.13
C GLU A 75 -6.89 -6.14 -6.61
N GLU A 76 -7.20 -4.89 -6.95
CA GLU A 76 -7.11 -4.39 -8.33
C GLU A 76 -5.66 -4.40 -8.82
N MET A 77 -4.73 -3.88 -8.01
CA MET A 77 -3.30 -3.87 -8.35
C MET A 77 -2.72 -5.29 -8.46
N LYS A 78 -3.14 -6.24 -7.61
CA LYS A 78 -2.81 -7.66 -7.76
C LYS A 78 -3.28 -8.20 -9.11
N ARG A 79 -4.53 -7.91 -9.48
CA ARG A 79 -5.12 -8.36 -10.74
C ARG A 79 -4.33 -7.82 -11.93
N GLU A 80 -3.98 -6.54 -11.91
CA GLU A 80 -3.13 -5.93 -12.94
C GLU A 80 -1.72 -6.52 -12.97
N TYR A 81 -1.13 -6.81 -11.80
CA TYR A 81 0.20 -7.40 -11.71
C TYR A 81 0.24 -8.82 -12.31
N MET A 82 -0.81 -9.63 -12.07
CA MET A 82 -0.95 -10.95 -12.69
C MET A 82 -1.03 -10.84 -14.23
N VAL A 83 -1.85 -9.92 -14.74
CA VAL A 83 -1.96 -9.68 -16.20
C VAL A 83 -0.62 -9.21 -16.79
N GLN A 84 0.12 -8.36 -16.08
CA GLN A 84 1.45 -7.92 -16.51
C GLN A 84 2.51 -9.02 -16.44
N GLU A 85 2.45 -9.92 -15.45
CA GLU A 85 3.35 -11.08 -15.39
C GLU A 85 3.07 -12.06 -16.52
N ASP A 86 1.80 -12.32 -16.87
CA ASP A 86 1.43 -13.12 -18.04
C ASP A 86 1.91 -12.49 -19.36
N ALA A 87 1.82 -11.16 -19.48
CA ALA A 87 2.35 -10.42 -20.64
C ALA A 87 3.89 -10.43 -20.70
N LYS A 88 4.57 -10.37 -19.55
CA LYS A 88 6.04 -10.49 -19.46
C LYS A 88 6.54 -11.91 -19.70
N ALA A 89 5.78 -12.92 -19.31
CA ALA A 89 6.07 -14.33 -19.59
C ALA A 89 5.95 -14.60 -21.10
N THR A 90 4.93 -14.04 -21.75
CA THR A 90 4.71 -14.19 -23.19
C THR A 90 5.78 -13.46 -24.03
N SER A 91 6.22 -12.28 -23.60
CA SER A 91 7.29 -11.54 -24.31
C SER A 91 8.69 -12.18 -24.18
N LYS A 92 8.95 -13.00 -23.15
CA LYS A 92 10.18 -13.80 -23.04
C LYS A 92 10.19 -15.06 -23.90
N VAL A 93 9.02 -15.56 -24.34
CA VAL A 93 8.92 -16.74 -25.21
C VAL A 93 9.22 -16.40 -26.68
N SER A 94 9.16 -15.13 -27.09
CA SER A 94 9.37 -14.73 -28.50
C SER A 94 10.82 -14.38 -28.86
N SER A 95 11.78 -14.55 -27.95
CA SER A 95 13.23 -14.47 -28.22
C SER A 95 13.88 -15.78 -27.83
N GLY A 96 13.52 -16.85 -28.54
CA GLY A 96 14.16 -18.16 -28.53
C GLY A 96 14.39 -18.61 -29.95
#